data_AF-A0A0R3PMG7-F1
#
_entry.id   AF-A0A0R3PMG7-F1
#
_cell.length_a   1.000
_cell.length_b   1.000
_cell.length_c   1.000
_cell.angle_alpha   90.00
_cell.angle_beta   90.00
_cell.angle_gamma   90.00
#
_symmetry.space_group_name_H-M   'P 1'
#
loop_
_entity.id
_entity.type
_entity.pdbx_description
1 polymer ?
#
loop_
_entity_poly.entity_id
_entity_poly.type
_entity_poly.pdbx_seq_one_letter_code
_entity_poly.pdbx_strand_id
1 'polypeptide(L)'
;MECPRAVESRWSISGDVERHESINDDNFDQPREFWTKVLNNGERERLVENTFQTMKDCKPYIQDRAIENFRKVHADFGTKLRHMVDAYNAQKVGCSTGGIIGNVKDRTFKSRGCPFCRGNYDGE
;
A
#
# COMPACT_ATOMS: atom_id res chain seq x y z
N MET A 1 -53.34 3.59 -4.94
CA MET A 1 -53.44 2.17 -4.55
C MET A 1 -52.25 1.90 -3.66
N GLU A 2 -52.43 1.96 -2.35
CA GLU A 2 -51.37 1.64 -1.38
C GLU A 2 -51.52 0.18 -0.97
N CYS A 3 -50.47 -0.62 -1.10
CA CYS A 3 -50.46 -2.04 -0.74
C CYS A 3 -49.95 -2.20 0.70
N PRO A 4 -50.78 -2.56 1.69
CA PRO A 4 -50.38 -2.62 3.11
C PRO A 4 -49.30 -3.67 3.43
N ARG A 5 -49.03 -4.61 2.49
CA ARG A 5 -47.94 -5.59 2.62
C ARG A 5 -46.56 -5.06 2.22
N ALA A 6 -46.49 -3.90 1.58
CA ALA A 6 -45.24 -3.30 1.10
C ALA A 6 -44.85 -2.05 1.89
N VAL A 7 -45.33 -1.92 3.14
CA VAL A 7 -45.00 -0.79 4.02
C VAL A 7 -43.56 -0.94 4.49
N GLU A 8 -42.77 0.13 4.37
CA GLU A 8 -41.39 0.18 4.82
C GLU A 8 -41.29 0.06 6.36
N SER A 9 -40.14 -0.42 6.83
CA SER A 9 -39.88 -0.50 8.28
C SER A 9 -39.84 0.90 8.88
N ARG A 10 -40.39 1.05 10.09
CA ARG A 10 -40.39 2.33 10.80
C ARG A 10 -39.11 2.45 11.61
N TRP A 11 -38.38 3.55 11.41
CA TRP A 11 -37.17 3.89 12.15
C TRP A 11 -37.19 5.38 12.49
N SER A 12 -36.46 5.77 13.53
CA SER A 12 -36.36 7.16 14.00
C SER A 12 -34.91 7.62 13.94
N ILE A 13 -34.70 8.85 13.50
CA ILE A 13 -33.39 9.50 13.42
C ILE A 13 -33.37 10.70 14.36
N SER A 14 -32.21 10.96 14.96
CA SER A 14 -31.93 12.18 15.70
C SER A 14 -30.66 12.81 15.13
N GLY A 15 -30.66 14.14 14.95
CA GLY A 15 -29.50 14.90 14.51
C GLY A 15 -29.88 16.05 13.59
N ASP A 16 -29.01 17.04 13.50
CA ASP A 16 -29.18 18.17 12.59
C ASP A 16 -28.80 17.79 11.15
N VAL A 17 -29.43 18.47 10.19
CA VAL A 17 -29.13 18.30 8.76
C VAL A 17 -27.91 19.14 8.41
N GLU A 18 -26.72 18.56 8.55
CA GLU A 18 -25.43 19.20 8.27
C GLU A 18 -24.45 18.21 7.60
N ARG A 19 -23.27 18.69 7.20
CA ARG A 19 -22.15 17.86 6.77
C ARG A 19 -21.46 17.24 7.99
N HIS A 20 -21.76 15.99 8.26
CA HIS A 20 -21.14 15.23 9.35
C HIS A 20 -19.78 14.68 8.89
N GLU A 21 -18.71 15.04 9.61
CA GLU A 21 -17.34 14.57 9.36
C GLU A 21 -17.04 13.31 10.17
N SER A 22 -16.46 12.29 9.54
CA SER A 22 -16.09 11.00 10.16
C SER A 22 -14.60 10.90 10.50
N ILE A 23 -13.91 12.04 10.68
CA ILE A 23 -12.45 12.07 10.86
C ILE A 23 -11.95 11.28 12.09
N ASN A 24 -12.82 11.11 13.09
CA ASN A 24 -12.51 10.39 14.33
C ASN A 24 -12.94 8.92 14.31
N ASP A 25 -13.53 8.45 13.21
CA ASP A 25 -13.92 7.05 13.09
C ASP A 25 -12.69 6.15 13.10
N ASP A 26 -12.85 4.96 13.67
CA ASP A 26 -11.80 3.97 13.69
C ASP A 26 -11.62 3.32 12.32
N ASN A 27 -10.53 3.72 11.66
CA ASN A 27 -10.17 3.25 10.34
C ASN A 27 -9.18 2.06 10.36
N PHE A 28 -8.74 1.58 11.52
CA PHE A 28 -7.59 0.67 11.62
C PHE A 28 -7.89 -0.66 12.33
N ASP A 29 -8.89 -0.75 13.20
CA ASP A 29 -9.12 -2.00 13.93
C ASP A 29 -9.67 -3.12 13.04
N GLN A 30 -10.65 -2.84 12.17
CA GLN A 30 -11.15 -3.88 11.25
C GLN A 30 -10.05 -4.42 10.31
N PRO A 31 -9.21 -3.58 9.66
CA PRO A 31 -8.06 -4.06 8.91
C PRO A 31 -7.05 -4.85 9.78
N ARG A 32 -6.86 -4.48 11.04
CA ARG A 32 -6.00 -5.21 11.98
C ARG A 32 -6.55 -6.59 12.27
N GLU A 33 -7.85 -6.72 12.48
CA GLU A 33 -8.50 -8.02 12.68
C GLU A 33 -8.36 -8.91 11.44
N PHE A 34 -8.57 -8.35 10.25
CA PHE A 34 -8.34 -9.07 9.00
C PHE A 34 -6.90 -9.59 8.90
N TRP A 35 -5.92 -8.74 9.18
CA TRP A 35 -4.50 -9.13 9.16
C TRP A 35 -4.18 -10.24 10.16
N THR A 36 -4.67 -10.11 11.40
CA THR A 36 -4.28 -10.98 12.51
C THR A 36 -5.05 -12.28 12.58
N LYS A 37 -6.38 -12.26 12.33
CA LYS A 37 -7.29 -13.38 12.55
C LYS A 37 -7.64 -14.15 11.28
N VAL A 38 -7.57 -13.52 10.10
CA VAL A 38 -8.02 -14.13 8.84
C VAL A 38 -6.85 -14.63 7.99
N LEU A 39 -5.77 -13.83 7.89
CA LEU A 39 -4.66 -14.15 6.99
C LEU A 39 -3.61 -15.06 7.63
N ASN A 40 -3.17 -16.07 6.87
CA ASN A 40 -2.01 -16.89 7.16
C ASN A 40 -0.70 -16.17 6.78
N ASN A 41 0.45 -16.67 7.26
CA ASN A 41 1.76 -16.05 7.00
C ASN A 41 2.08 -15.88 5.50
N GLY A 42 1.79 -16.88 4.67
CA GLY A 42 2.03 -16.78 3.22
C GLY A 42 1.08 -15.80 2.52
N GLU A 43 -0.15 -15.67 2.99
CA GLU A 43 -1.12 -14.71 2.44
C GLU A 43 -0.75 -13.28 2.82
N ARG A 44 -0.24 -13.07 4.04
CA ARG A 44 0.32 -11.80 4.49
C ARG A 44 1.49 -11.37 3.62
N GLU A 45 2.41 -12.28 3.29
CA GLU A 45 3.54 -11.97 2.42
C GLU A 45 3.09 -11.57 1.01
N ARG A 46 2.15 -12.31 0.41
CA ARG A 46 1.57 -11.97 -0.89
C ARG A 46 0.86 -10.62 -0.87
N LEU A 47 0.12 -10.31 0.19
CA LEU A 47 -0.56 -9.02 0.34
C LEU A 47 0.46 -7.87 0.40
N VAL A 48 1.53 -8.06 1.15
CA VAL A 48 2.61 -7.09 1.29
C VAL A 48 3.33 -6.88 -0.05
N GLU A 49 3.64 -7.95 -0.78
CA GLU A 49 4.25 -7.89 -2.11
C GLU A 49 3.34 -7.16 -3.12
N ASN A 50 2.06 -7.51 -3.18
CA ASN A 50 1.09 -6.86 -4.06
C ASN A 50 0.98 -5.36 -3.77
N THR A 51 0.91 -4.99 -2.49
CA THR A 51 0.85 -3.59 -2.06
C THR A 51 2.12 -2.84 -2.44
N PHE A 52 3.29 -3.47 -2.31
CA PHE A 52 4.54 -2.89 -2.75
C PHE A 52 4.59 -2.68 -4.27
N GLN A 53 4.17 -3.67 -5.06
CA GLN A 53 4.20 -3.58 -6.52
C GLN A 53 3.34 -2.44 -7.06
N THR A 54 2.23 -2.11 -6.41
CA THR A 54 1.37 -0.99 -6.82
C THR A 54 1.95 0.38 -6.48
N MET A 55 2.74 0.49 -5.41
CA MET A 55 3.24 1.79 -4.92
C MET A 55 4.74 2.05 -5.16
N LYS A 56 5.50 1.06 -5.65
CA LYS A 56 6.97 1.16 -5.82
C LYS A 56 7.42 2.33 -6.72
N ASP A 57 6.60 2.72 -7.70
CA ASP A 57 6.91 3.80 -8.65
C ASP A 57 6.29 5.15 -8.26
N CYS A 58 5.61 5.22 -7.11
CA CYS A 58 5.06 6.47 -6.59
C CYS A 58 6.16 7.42 -6.07
N LYS A 59 5.79 8.69 -5.88
CA LYS A 59 6.67 9.69 -5.25
C LYS A 59 7.00 9.29 -3.80
N PRO A 60 8.21 9.58 -3.29
CA PRO A 60 8.64 9.17 -1.94
C PRO A 60 7.68 9.58 -0.82
N TYR A 61 7.16 10.82 -0.85
CA TYR A 61 6.23 11.28 0.19
C TYR A 61 4.89 10.51 0.19
N ILE A 62 4.46 9.97 -0.96
CA ILE A 62 3.26 9.13 -1.06
C ILE A 62 3.56 7.76 -0.45
N GLN A 63 4.76 7.23 -0.72
CA GLN A 63 5.22 5.97 -0.16
C GLN A 63 5.30 6.04 1.37
N ASP A 64 5.90 7.10 1.92
CA ASP A 64 6.03 7.30 3.36
C ASP A 64 4.65 7.36 4.04
N ARG A 65 3.70 8.13 3.47
CA ARG A 65 2.33 8.22 4.00
C ARG A 65 1.59 6.88 3.96
N ALA A 66 1.73 6.14 2.86
CA ALA A 66 1.10 4.82 2.75
C ALA A 66 1.68 3.85 3.78
N ILE A 67 3.01 3.81 3.95
CA ILE A 67 3.68 2.98 4.95
C ILE A 67 3.20 3.34 6.36
N GLU A 68 3.04 4.62 6.67
CA GLU A 68 2.55 5.08 7.97
C GLU A 68 1.12 4.62 8.24
N ASN A 69 0.24 4.67 7.23
CA ASN A 69 -1.12 4.14 7.34
C ASN A 69 -1.14 2.62 7.57
N PHE A 70 -0.32 1.86 6.83
CA PHE A 70 -0.23 0.40 7.03
C PHE A 70 0.43 0.03 8.36
N ARG A 71 1.33 0.87 8.88
CA ARG A 71 1.92 0.70 10.21
C ARG A 71 0.89 0.87 11.32
N LYS A 72 -0.08 1.77 11.16
CA LYS A 72 -1.21 1.92 12.10
C LYS A 72 -2.07 0.66 12.15
N VAL A 73 -2.28 -0.02 11.01
CA VAL A 73 -2.96 -1.32 10.95
C VAL A 73 -2.16 -2.41 11.67
N HIS A 74 -0.88 -2.60 11.33
CA HIS A 74 -0.01 -3.56 12.01
C HIS A 74 1.47 -3.19 11.84
N ALA A 75 2.26 -3.28 12.91
CA ALA A 75 3.68 -2.92 12.90
C ALA A 75 4.48 -3.75 11.87
N ASP A 76 4.27 -5.07 11.85
CA ASP A 76 4.97 -5.94 10.89
C ASP A 76 4.66 -5.62 9.43
N PHE A 77 3.42 -5.21 9.11
CA PHE A 77 3.06 -4.84 7.74
C PHE A 77 3.87 -3.62 7.32
N GLY A 78 3.84 -2.54 8.13
CA GLY A 78 4.61 -1.34 7.87
C GLY A 78 6.12 -1.62 7.73
N THR A 79 6.70 -2.43 8.62
CA THR A 79 8.13 -2.78 8.58
C THR A 79 8.51 -3.55 7.33
N LYS A 80 7.72 -4.55 6.93
CA LYS A 80 7.97 -5.34 5.71
C LYS A 80 7.87 -4.47 4.45
N LEU A 81 6.87 -3.60 4.37
CA LEU A 81 6.74 -2.65 3.26
C LEU A 81 7.92 -1.69 3.19
N ARG A 82 8.33 -1.13 4.34
CA ARG A 82 9.45 -0.18 4.40
C ARG A 82 10.74 -0.80 3.87
N HIS A 83 11.04 -2.02 4.30
CA HIS A 83 12.21 -2.76 3.84
C HIS A 83 12.22 -2.96 2.31
N MET A 84 11.09 -3.31 1.71
CA MET A 84 11.01 -3.51 0.26
C MET A 84 11.13 -2.20 -0.53
N VAL A 85 10.50 -1.12 -0.04
CA VAL A 85 10.60 0.21 -0.67
C VAL A 85 12.04 0.75 -0.60
N ASP A 86 12.70 0.65 0.55
CA ASP A 86 14.07 1.11 0.72
C ASP A 86 15.04 0.31 -0.19
N ALA A 87 14.85 -1.01 -0.30
CA ALA A 87 15.62 -1.85 -1.21
C ALA A 87 15.40 -1.47 -2.70
N TYR A 88 14.16 -1.20 -3.09
CA TYR A 88 13.82 -0.76 -4.45
C TYR A 88 14.44 0.60 -4.78
N ASN A 89 14.34 1.55 -3.87
CA ASN A 89 14.89 2.89 -4.03
C ASN A 89 16.42 2.84 -4.12
N ALA A 90 17.10 2.00 -3.32
CA ALA A 90 18.53 1.77 -3.43
C ALA A 90 18.93 1.18 -4.80
N GLN A 91 18.16 0.21 -5.31
CA GLN A 91 18.37 -0.38 -6.63
C GLN A 91 18.17 0.64 -7.77
N LYS A 92 17.14 1.50 -7.65
CA LYS A 92 16.87 2.58 -8.62
C LYS A 92 18.01 3.58 -8.72
N VAL A 93 18.56 4.00 -7.58
CA VAL A 93 19.74 4.90 -7.53
C VAL A 93 20.91 4.26 -8.29
N GLY A 94 21.22 2.99 -7.98
CA GLY A 94 22.33 2.26 -8.63
C GLY A 94 22.20 2.08 -10.15
N CYS A 95 20.98 2.05 -10.70
CA CYS A 95 20.75 1.94 -12.15
C CYS A 95 20.77 3.30 -12.88
N SER A 96 20.43 4.40 -12.19
CA SER A 96 20.38 5.75 -12.77
C SER A 96 21.74 6.44 -12.87
N THR A 97 22.67 6.13 -11.96
CA THR A 97 24.07 6.57 -12.01
C THR A 97 24.93 5.53 -12.74
N GLY A 98 24.71 5.40 -14.05
CA GLY A 98 25.70 4.79 -14.94
C GLY A 98 26.94 5.67 -15.04
N GLY A 99 27.78 5.69 -14.00
CA GLY A 99 29.03 6.44 -14.00
C GLY A 99 29.59 6.67 -12.60
N ILE A 100 30.60 5.86 -12.26
CA ILE A 100 31.61 6.08 -11.21
C ILE A 100 31.07 5.95 -9.78
N ILE A 101 31.25 4.79 -9.11
CA ILE A 101 32.11 4.62 -7.92
C ILE A 101 32.48 3.12 -7.78
N GLY A 102 33.73 2.83 -7.45
CA GLY A 102 34.40 1.54 -7.65
C GLY A 102 34.13 0.42 -6.64
N ASN A 103 34.59 -0.77 -7.06
CA ASN A 103 34.91 -1.97 -6.29
C ASN A 103 33.85 -2.47 -5.28
N VAL A 104 32.87 -3.23 -5.79
CA VAL A 104 32.34 -4.37 -5.05
C VAL A 104 32.58 -5.62 -5.88
N LYS A 105 33.55 -6.40 -5.45
CA LYS A 105 33.77 -7.77 -5.91
C LYS A 105 32.66 -8.63 -5.32
N ASP A 106 31.56 -8.79 -6.02
CA ASP A 106 30.94 -10.11 -6.04
C ASP A 106 30.22 -10.42 -7.34
N ARG A 107 30.55 -11.59 -7.86
CA ARG A 107 30.16 -12.12 -9.17
C ARG A 107 28.78 -12.76 -9.06
N THR A 108 28.12 -12.86 -10.22
CA THR A 108 26.96 -13.73 -10.56
C THR A 108 25.54 -13.13 -10.52
N PHE A 109 25.34 -11.87 -10.93
CA PHE A 109 24.02 -11.48 -11.43
C PHE A 109 23.86 -11.86 -12.91
N LYS A 110 23.45 -13.11 -13.13
CA LYS A 110 23.17 -13.70 -14.45
C LYS A 110 22.15 -12.82 -15.19
N SER A 111 22.54 -12.41 -16.39
CA SER A 111 21.81 -11.65 -17.42
C SER A 111 20.33 -12.03 -17.59
N ARG A 112 19.46 -11.54 -16.71
CA ARG A 112 18.03 -11.37 -16.97
C ARG A 112 17.76 -9.88 -16.93
N GLY A 113 17.31 -9.34 -18.06
CA GLY A 113 17.25 -7.91 -18.34
C GLY A 113 16.73 -7.09 -17.17
N CYS A 114 17.41 -5.97 -16.91
CA CYS A 114 16.96 -4.99 -15.93
C CYS A 114 15.53 -4.56 -16.28
N PRO A 115 14.52 -4.84 -15.43
CA PRO A 115 13.15 -4.47 -15.71
C PRO A 115 12.94 -2.95 -15.71
N PHE A 116 13.94 -2.18 -15.24
CA PHE A 116 13.91 -0.73 -15.13
C PHE A 116 14.04 0.01 -16.47
N CYS A 117 14.47 -0.66 -17.53
CA CYS A 117 14.60 -0.05 -18.87
C CYS A 117 13.36 -0.21 -19.75
N ARG A 118 12.20 -0.63 -19.20
CA ARG A 118 10.94 -0.68 -19.95
C ARG A 118 10.03 0.48 -19.54
N GLY A 119 9.98 1.49 -20.41
CA GLY A 119 8.87 2.44 -20.48
C GLY A 119 9.30 3.88 -20.28
N ASN A 120 9.59 4.56 -21.39
CA ASN A 120 9.38 6.00 -21.49
C ASN A 120 7.90 6.25 -21.19
N TYR A 121 7.60 7.01 -20.14
CA TYR A 121 6.35 7.76 -20.08
C TYR A 121 6.66 9.15 -20.61
N ASP A 122 6.43 9.33 -21.91
CA ASP A 122 6.32 10.64 -22.53
C ASP A 122 5.02 11.26 -21.99
N GLY A 123 5.17 12.34 -21.21
CA GLY A 123 4.05 13.10 -20.69
C GLY A 123 3.48 14.03 -21.75
N GLU A 124 2.18 13.95 -21.96
CA GLU A 124 1.33 15.09 -22.33
C GLU A 124 0.81 15.77 -21.06
#